data_AF-A0A4Q7YFY9-F1
#
_entry.id   AF-A0A4Q7YFY9-F1
#
_cell.length_a   1.000
_cell.length_b   1.000
_cell.length_c   1.000
_cell.angle_alpha   90.00
_cell.angle_beta   90.00
_cell.angle_gamma   90.00
#
_symmetry.space_group_name_H-M   'P 1'
#
loop_
_entity.id
_entity.type
_entity.pdbx_description
1 polymer ?
#
loop_
_entity_poly.entity_id
_entity_poly.type
_entity_poly.pdbx_seq_one_letter_code
_entity_poly.pdbx_strand_id
1 'polypeptide(L)'
;MSKQPITLAFAGAADVDPENIKDLLNDWLGFGDEDEAGFFKPSDREIHLIFPITRDHLSDGLETVLAWTEKADLPYIAVADNKRSRATESFLTDAEEVVHHSNVTAGVVDLLKEADSAGDEVHLILLWGDEGSVEAELLLDAAEQAGIKAKDLTAGLDDISFGEQPQAEPEPEPEPEPEQPKRGRRRGRRSEPEEVQPEEEPLTEDEPAEPEEEPKPRRRGRKADPEPEPEVNPVEEDIQEQQETLEQQVNQAAQKVQREAQPVADKDLDLLLIGAALEGAYNAFRLEDERNAVINQAAVRYRPLTELLQKALNTVADAAHNQEAAKQERAAVQEDKQEDEESEQPARRRRGRPRDESKTFAFLVDEDGNYTRRGRGRIPAGQKVVHLTRAEIEEKGLELDGE
;
A
#
# COMPACT_ATOMS: atom_id res chain seq x y z
N MET A 1 5.35 19.20 28.24
CA MET A 1 4.79 18.30 27.22
C MET A 1 3.34 18.00 27.58
N SER A 2 2.46 17.87 26.59
CA SER A 2 1.07 17.44 26.81
C SER A 2 1.06 16.05 27.43
N LYS A 3 0.11 15.77 28.33
CA LYS A 3 -0.13 14.43 28.88
C LYS A 3 -1.05 13.58 27.99
N GLN A 4 -1.16 13.95 26.72
CA GLN A 4 -1.99 13.22 25.79
C GLN A 4 -1.29 11.91 25.42
N PRO A 5 -2.02 10.79 25.37
CA PRO A 5 -1.50 9.55 24.80
C PRO A 5 -0.93 9.81 23.41
N ILE A 6 0.10 9.06 23.05
CA ILE A 6 0.74 9.14 21.75
C ILE A 6 0.69 7.79 21.06
N THR A 7 0.24 7.76 19.82
CA THR A 7 0.15 6.55 19.00
C THR A 7 1.09 6.67 17.82
N LEU A 8 2.02 5.73 17.71
CA LEU A 8 3.08 5.71 16.71
C LEU A 8 2.94 4.48 15.83
N ALA A 9 2.95 4.65 14.52
CA ALA A 9 3.21 3.56 13.59
C ALA A 9 4.63 3.63 13.05
N PHE A 10 5.26 2.48 12.79
CA PHE A 10 6.59 2.44 12.18
C PHE A 10 6.55 1.78 10.80
N ALA A 11 7.33 2.29 9.85
CA ALA A 11 7.58 1.64 8.56
C ALA A 11 8.93 2.06 7.97
N GLY A 12 9.45 1.30 7.01
CA GLY A 12 10.71 1.61 6.33
C GLY A 12 11.71 0.47 6.39
N ALA A 13 12.71 0.56 5.51
CA ALA A 13 13.73 -0.47 5.35
C ALA A 13 15.14 0.00 5.71
N ALA A 14 15.31 1.26 6.09
CA ALA A 14 16.62 1.79 6.42
C ALA A 14 17.17 1.15 7.68
N ASP A 15 18.47 0.84 7.64
CA ASP A 15 19.22 0.45 8.83
C ASP A 15 19.31 1.67 9.78
N VAL A 16 18.96 1.46 11.04
CA VAL A 16 19.06 2.49 12.07
C VAL A 16 19.96 1.97 13.17
N ASP A 17 20.94 2.79 13.56
CA ASP A 17 21.80 2.46 14.69
C ASP A 17 20.95 2.36 15.99
N PRO A 18 21.03 1.26 16.75
CA PRO A 18 20.35 1.15 18.04
C PRO A 18 20.61 2.32 18.99
N GLU A 19 21.81 2.92 18.95
CA GLU A 19 22.14 4.11 19.76
C GLU A 19 21.33 5.33 19.33
N ASN A 20 21.11 5.53 18.02
CA ASN A 20 20.27 6.61 17.51
C ASN A 20 18.80 6.43 17.89
N ILE A 21 18.27 5.20 17.81
CA ILE A 21 16.90 4.90 18.26
C ILE A 21 16.74 5.27 19.73
N LYS A 22 17.69 4.82 20.56
CA LYS A 22 17.71 5.12 21.98
C LYS A 22 17.74 6.62 22.23
N ASP A 23 18.67 7.35 21.62
CA ASP A 23 18.83 8.79 21.88
C ASP A 23 17.61 9.59 21.41
N LEU A 24 17.10 9.32 20.20
CA LEU A 24 16.00 10.07 19.60
C LEU A 24 14.65 9.72 20.22
N LEU A 25 14.29 8.44 20.29
CA LEU A 25 12.98 8.04 20.80
C LEU A 25 12.89 8.23 22.31
N ASN A 26 13.96 7.98 23.08
CA ASN A 26 13.88 8.15 24.52
C ASN A 26 13.75 9.63 24.91
N ASP A 27 14.53 10.52 24.28
CA ASP A 27 14.41 11.96 24.55
C ASP A 27 13.04 12.49 24.13
N TRP A 28 12.57 12.08 22.93
CA TRP A 28 11.30 12.54 22.39
C TRP A 28 10.09 12.04 23.20
N LEU A 29 10.10 10.77 23.61
CA LEU A 29 9.02 10.15 24.37
C LEU A 29 9.15 10.35 25.88
N GLY A 30 10.27 10.90 26.36
CA GLY A 30 10.50 11.21 27.77
C GLY A 30 10.84 9.98 28.62
N PHE A 31 11.48 8.98 28.04
CA PHE A 31 12.10 7.90 28.81
C PHE A 31 13.34 8.42 29.54
N GLY A 32 13.58 7.91 30.75
CA GLY A 32 14.80 8.24 31.49
C GLY A 32 15.98 7.33 31.11
N ASP A 33 17.11 7.57 31.78
CA ASP A 33 18.30 6.72 31.64
C ASP A 33 17.99 5.24 31.91
N GLU A 34 18.80 4.35 31.30
CA GLU A 34 18.75 2.91 31.57
C GLU A 34 19.15 2.61 33.02
N ASP A 35 18.46 1.65 33.61
CA ASP A 35 18.84 1.10 34.91
C ASP A 35 19.98 0.07 34.80
N GLU A 36 20.40 -0.49 35.95
CA GLU A 36 21.46 -1.51 35.98
C GLU A 36 21.11 -2.80 35.22
N ALA A 37 19.82 -3.03 34.93
CA ALA A 37 19.32 -4.17 34.18
C ALA A 37 19.15 -3.87 32.68
N GLY A 38 19.40 -2.62 32.25
CA GLY A 38 19.29 -2.19 30.85
C GLY A 38 17.88 -1.82 30.41
N PHE A 39 16.94 -1.66 31.35
CA PHE A 39 15.58 -1.19 31.06
C PHE A 39 15.50 0.32 31.18
N PHE A 40 14.71 0.96 30.33
CA PHE A 40 14.49 2.39 30.41
C PHE A 40 13.58 2.73 31.59
N LYS A 41 13.85 3.85 32.27
CA LYS A 41 12.88 4.40 33.22
C LYS A 41 11.60 4.78 32.44
N PRO A 42 10.41 4.34 32.87
CA PRO A 42 9.18 4.51 32.11
C PRO A 42 8.85 5.98 31.88
N SER A 43 8.27 6.27 30.73
CA SER A 43 7.74 7.59 30.38
C SER A 43 6.51 7.94 31.25
N ASP A 44 6.30 9.24 31.46
CA ASP A 44 5.05 9.78 32.05
C ASP A 44 3.89 9.81 31.03
N ARG A 45 4.14 9.45 29.77
CA ARG A 45 3.16 9.40 28.67
C ARG A 45 2.68 7.98 28.44
N GLU A 46 1.41 7.84 28.11
CA GLU A 46 0.86 6.61 27.56
C GLU A 46 1.24 6.53 26.08
N ILE A 47 1.86 5.42 25.68
CA ILE A 47 2.44 5.23 24.34
C ILE A 47 1.85 3.96 23.75
N HIS A 48 1.26 4.07 22.56
CA HIS A 48 0.76 2.95 21.79
C HIS A 48 1.60 2.80 20.52
N LEU A 49 2.01 1.58 20.21
CA LEU A 49 2.86 1.30 19.06
C LEU A 49 2.14 0.37 18.08
N ILE A 50 2.25 0.67 16.79
CA ILE A 50 1.66 -0.09 15.69
C ILE A 50 2.78 -0.51 14.74
N PHE A 51 2.86 -1.81 14.44
CA PHE A 51 3.85 -2.34 13.51
C PHE A 51 3.20 -3.14 12.37
N PRO A 52 3.56 -2.87 11.10
CA PRO A 52 3.22 -3.75 10.00
C PRO A 52 4.15 -4.98 10.02
N ILE A 53 3.64 -6.12 10.49
CA ILE A 53 4.41 -7.36 10.64
C ILE A 53 4.04 -8.33 9.50
N THR A 54 4.60 -8.07 8.32
CA THR A 54 4.58 -9.01 7.19
C THR A 54 5.96 -9.15 6.58
N ARG A 55 6.16 -10.15 5.71
CA ARG A 55 7.46 -10.39 5.06
C ARG A 55 7.97 -9.18 4.27
N ASP A 56 7.08 -8.42 3.66
CA ASP A 56 7.45 -7.31 2.79
C ASP A 56 7.67 -6.01 3.59
N HIS A 57 7.10 -5.92 4.80
CA HIS A 57 7.22 -4.73 5.65
C HIS A 57 8.29 -4.89 6.73
N LEU A 58 8.59 -6.10 7.20
CA LEU A 58 9.55 -6.34 8.28
C LEU A 58 10.99 -6.27 7.74
N SER A 59 11.68 -5.17 8.06
CA SER A 59 13.08 -4.92 7.75
C SER A 59 13.98 -5.07 8.97
N ASP A 60 15.29 -5.18 8.77
CA ASP A 60 16.29 -5.22 9.84
C ASP A 60 16.22 -3.96 10.75
N GLY A 61 15.92 -2.80 10.15
CA GLY A 61 15.66 -1.55 10.88
C GLY A 61 14.43 -1.66 11.79
N LEU A 62 13.32 -2.21 11.31
CA LEU A 62 12.12 -2.41 12.12
C LEU A 62 12.31 -3.48 13.20
N GLU A 63 13.06 -4.55 12.92
CA GLU A 63 13.45 -5.52 13.94
C GLU A 63 14.23 -4.85 15.08
N THR A 64 15.08 -3.87 14.75
CA THR A 64 15.82 -3.08 15.74
C THR A 64 14.90 -2.20 16.59
N VAL A 65 13.88 -1.57 15.98
CA VAL A 65 12.86 -0.81 16.72
C VAL A 65 11.98 -1.72 17.61
N LEU A 66 11.64 -2.92 17.14
CA LEU A 66 10.93 -3.93 17.95
C LEU A 66 11.77 -4.38 19.15
N ALA A 67 13.08 -4.57 18.97
CA ALA A 67 13.98 -4.88 20.08
C ALA A 67 14.10 -3.71 21.08
N TRP A 68 14.05 -2.46 20.61
CA TRP A 68 13.94 -1.29 21.49
C TRP A 68 12.61 -1.27 22.26
N THR A 69 11.51 -1.61 21.59
CA THR A 69 10.16 -1.70 22.18
C THR A 69 10.11 -2.69 23.34
N GLU A 70 10.73 -3.86 23.19
CA GLU A 70 10.86 -4.86 24.25
C GLU A 70 11.66 -4.32 25.46
N LYS A 71 12.78 -3.62 25.22
CA LYS A 71 13.58 -2.99 26.29
C LYS A 71 12.86 -1.83 27.00
N ALA A 72 11.95 -1.16 26.30
CA ALA A 72 11.10 -0.12 26.85
C ALA A 72 9.88 -0.67 27.61
N ASP A 73 9.68 -1.99 27.61
CA ASP A 73 8.50 -2.67 28.20
C ASP A 73 7.19 -2.06 27.67
N LEU A 74 7.17 -1.73 26.37
CA LEU A 74 6.02 -1.14 25.70
C LEU A 74 5.25 -2.23 24.94
N PRO A 75 3.92 -2.34 25.14
CA PRO A 75 3.11 -3.21 24.32
C PRO A 75 2.94 -2.62 22.90
N TYR A 76 2.65 -3.49 21.94
CA TYR A 76 2.40 -3.08 20.56
C TYR A 76 1.32 -3.91 19.88
N ILE A 77 0.69 -3.28 18.89
CA ILE A 77 -0.30 -3.87 17.99
C ILE A 77 0.40 -4.26 16.68
N ALA A 78 0.31 -5.53 16.30
CA ALA A 78 0.82 -6.00 15.02
C ALA A 78 -0.29 -6.02 13.96
N VAL A 79 -0.08 -5.33 12.84
CA VAL A 79 -0.93 -5.41 11.65
C VAL A 79 -0.31 -6.40 10.69
N ALA A 80 -1.01 -7.49 10.39
CA ALA A 80 -0.49 -8.58 9.58
C ALA A 80 -1.48 -9.00 8.50
N ASP A 81 -0.99 -9.64 7.44
CA ASP A 81 -1.86 -10.32 6.48
C ASP A 81 -2.18 -11.75 6.97
N ASN A 82 -2.93 -12.52 6.17
CA ASN A 82 -3.24 -13.91 6.49
C ASN A 82 -2.06 -14.87 6.21
N LYS A 83 -0.96 -14.39 5.63
CA LYS A 83 0.19 -15.22 5.21
C LYS A 83 1.23 -15.24 6.32
N ARG A 84 1.09 -16.22 7.22
CA ARG A 84 2.09 -16.43 8.27
C ARG A 84 3.40 -16.94 7.68
N SER A 85 4.49 -16.27 8.01
CA SER A 85 5.86 -16.75 7.77
C SER A 85 6.52 -17.09 9.10
N ARG A 86 7.50 -18.01 9.08
CA ARG A 86 8.29 -18.32 10.28
C ARG A 86 9.09 -17.13 10.79
N ALA A 87 9.49 -16.21 9.91
CA ALA A 87 10.24 -15.02 10.28
C ALA A 87 9.38 -14.03 11.08
N THR A 88 8.10 -13.94 10.74
CA THR A 88 7.15 -13.03 11.39
C THR A 88 6.49 -13.63 12.63
N GLU A 89 6.52 -14.96 12.80
CA GLU A 89 5.75 -15.69 13.82
C GLU A 89 6.18 -15.35 15.26
N SER A 90 7.47 -15.11 15.51
CA SER A 90 7.94 -14.67 16.84
C SER A 90 7.33 -13.33 17.22
N PHE A 91 7.44 -12.33 16.35
CA PHE A 91 6.90 -10.99 16.59
C PHE A 91 5.37 -11.01 16.75
N LEU A 92 4.65 -11.78 15.94
CA LEU A 92 3.20 -11.92 16.09
C LEU A 92 2.78 -12.59 17.42
N THR A 93 3.65 -13.40 18.01
CA THR A 93 3.38 -14.05 19.31
C THR A 93 3.62 -13.10 20.48
N ASP A 94 4.57 -12.18 20.33
CA ASP A 94 4.97 -11.22 21.36
C ASP A 94 4.11 -9.95 21.35
N ALA A 95 3.36 -9.69 20.27
CA ALA A 95 2.41 -8.59 20.17
C ALA A 95 1.26 -8.70 21.19
N GLU A 96 0.81 -7.57 21.73
CA GLU A 96 -0.35 -7.52 22.63
C GLU A 96 -1.64 -7.86 21.87
N GLU A 97 -1.76 -7.33 20.65
CA GLU A 97 -2.87 -7.57 19.75
C GLU A 97 -2.37 -7.80 18.32
N VAL A 98 -3.02 -8.71 17.60
CA VAL A 98 -2.75 -8.97 16.19
C VAL A 98 -4.02 -8.68 15.38
N VAL A 99 -3.95 -7.66 14.53
CA VAL A 99 -5.06 -7.26 13.64
C VAL A 99 -4.75 -7.74 12.22
N HIS A 100 -5.62 -8.58 11.68
CA HIS A 100 -5.44 -9.15 10.33
C HIS A 100 -6.13 -8.28 9.27
N HIS A 101 -5.36 -7.81 8.28
CA HIS A 101 -5.84 -7.05 7.12
C HIS A 101 -5.33 -7.62 5.80
N SER A 102 -6.17 -7.60 4.75
CA SER A 102 -5.75 -7.98 3.39
C SER A 102 -4.78 -6.97 2.78
N ASN A 103 -4.91 -5.70 3.16
CA ASN A 103 -3.98 -4.61 2.86
C ASN A 103 -3.45 -4.05 4.18
N VAL A 104 -2.22 -4.42 4.52
CA VAL A 104 -1.55 -4.06 5.78
C VAL A 104 -1.40 -2.54 5.90
N THR A 105 -0.99 -1.87 4.82
CA THR A 105 -0.86 -0.41 4.76
C THR A 105 -2.16 0.29 5.14
N ALA A 106 -3.29 -0.16 4.58
CA ALA A 106 -4.60 0.38 4.92
C ALA A 106 -4.96 0.10 6.40
N GLY A 107 -4.68 -1.10 6.91
CA GLY A 107 -4.93 -1.46 8.30
C GLY A 107 -4.15 -0.59 9.29
N VAL A 108 -2.88 -0.28 9.00
CA VAL A 108 -2.08 0.64 9.82
C VAL A 108 -2.69 2.05 9.84
N VAL A 109 -3.07 2.58 8.67
CA VAL A 109 -3.68 3.92 8.58
C VAL A 109 -5.05 3.97 9.26
N ASP A 110 -5.85 2.91 9.18
CA ASP A 110 -7.15 2.83 9.85
C ASP A 110 -6.99 2.89 11.38
N LEU A 111 -6.03 2.17 11.95
CA LEU A 111 -5.72 2.23 13.39
C LEU A 111 -5.21 3.62 13.82
N LEU A 112 -4.37 4.25 13.01
CA LEU A 112 -3.90 5.62 13.28
C LEU A 112 -5.07 6.63 13.27
N LYS A 113 -6.01 6.51 12.33
CA LYS A 113 -7.21 7.37 12.28
C LYS A 113 -8.14 7.13 13.47
N GLU A 114 -8.25 5.88 13.92
CA GLU A 114 -9.03 5.54 15.12
C GLU A 114 -8.44 6.21 16.36
N ALA A 115 -7.11 6.15 16.53
CA ALA A 115 -6.40 6.82 17.62
C ALA A 115 -6.54 8.36 17.55
N ASP A 116 -6.41 8.96 16.37
CA ASP A 116 -6.59 10.42 16.19
C ASP A 116 -8.03 10.84 16.56
N SER A 117 -9.02 10.03 16.16
CA SER A 117 -10.42 10.23 16.53
C SER A 117 -10.69 10.08 18.04
N ALA A 118 -9.88 9.26 18.74
CA ALA A 118 -9.92 9.11 20.19
C ALA A 118 -9.25 10.29 20.94
N GLY A 119 -8.50 11.14 20.22
CA GLY A 119 -7.84 12.32 20.76
C GLY A 119 -6.37 12.11 21.12
N ASP A 120 -5.77 11.02 20.65
CA ASP A 120 -4.35 10.74 20.78
C ASP A 120 -3.53 11.66 19.88
N GLU A 121 -2.28 11.90 20.26
CA GLU A 121 -1.30 12.47 19.34
C GLU A 121 -0.79 11.36 18.42
N VAL A 122 -0.99 11.51 17.10
CA VAL A 122 -0.70 10.44 16.14
C VAL A 122 0.43 10.82 15.20
N HIS A 123 1.42 9.92 15.04
CA HIS A 123 2.53 10.08 14.11
C HIS A 123 2.85 8.78 13.37
N LEU A 124 3.24 8.90 12.11
CA LEU A 124 3.93 7.86 11.36
C LEU A 124 5.44 8.09 11.45
N ILE A 125 6.19 7.11 11.95
CA ILE A 125 7.64 7.15 12.03
C ILE A 125 8.23 6.31 10.91
N LEU A 126 9.05 6.93 10.07
CA LEU A 126 9.65 6.32 8.90
C LEU A 126 11.14 6.06 9.11
N LEU A 127 11.57 4.86 8.76
CA LEU A 127 12.96 4.48 8.60
C LEU A 127 13.29 4.65 7.11
N TRP A 128 13.37 5.91 6.67
CA TRP A 128 13.42 6.25 5.25
C TRP A 128 14.78 5.92 4.62
N GLY A 129 15.87 6.35 5.25
CA GLY A 129 17.22 6.18 4.70
C GLY A 129 17.42 6.95 3.39
N ASP A 130 18.35 6.50 2.56
CA ASP A 130 18.69 7.23 1.31
C ASP A 130 17.67 6.99 0.19
N GLU A 131 17.09 5.78 0.10
CA GLU A 131 16.27 5.34 -1.04
C GLU A 131 14.79 5.14 -0.70
N GLY A 132 14.39 5.14 0.58
CA GLY A 132 13.05 4.73 0.98
C GLY A 132 12.77 3.25 0.69
N SER A 133 11.57 2.78 1.02
CA SER A 133 11.06 1.49 0.54
C SER A 133 9.68 1.68 -0.06
N VAL A 134 9.30 0.82 -1.01
CA VAL A 134 7.99 0.92 -1.69
C VAL A 134 6.86 0.84 -0.67
N GLU A 135 6.98 -0.02 0.33
CA GLU A 135 5.99 -0.17 1.41
C GLU A 135 5.90 1.09 2.28
N ALA A 136 7.02 1.75 2.55
CA ALA A 136 7.07 2.99 3.31
C ALA A 136 6.51 4.18 2.52
N GLU A 137 6.81 4.28 1.21
CA GLU A 137 6.21 5.27 0.30
C GLU A 137 4.69 5.13 0.27
N LEU A 138 4.19 3.91 0.07
CA LEU A 138 2.74 3.64 0.04
C LEU A 138 2.06 3.99 1.37
N LEU A 139 2.72 3.71 2.51
CA LEU A 139 2.18 4.06 3.82
C LEU A 139 2.22 5.56 4.07
N LEU A 140 3.28 6.24 3.64
CA LEU A 140 3.40 7.68 3.73
C LEU A 140 2.32 8.40 2.92
N ASP A 141 2.12 8.02 1.66
CA ASP A 141 1.07 8.57 0.80
C ASP A 141 -0.32 8.40 1.44
N ALA A 142 -0.59 7.20 2.00
CA ALA A 142 -1.86 6.91 2.66
C ALA A 142 -2.04 7.68 3.97
N ALA A 143 -0.97 7.89 4.73
CA ALA A 143 -0.96 8.70 5.96
C ALA A 143 -1.13 10.19 5.66
N GLU A 144 -0.49 10.73 4.61
CA GLU A 144 -0.63 12.11 4.18
C GLU A 144 -2.07 12.41 3.72
N GLN A 145 -2.67 11.51 2.92
CA GLN A 145 -4.08 11.60 2.54
C GLN A 145 -5.04 11.57 3.75
N ALA A 146 -4.60 10.96 4.85
CA ALA A 146 -5.33 10.93 6.12
C ALA A 146 -5.07 12.15 7.01
N GLY A 147 -4.13 13.03 6.64
CA GLY A 147 -3.70 14.16 7.46
C GLY A 147 -2.82 13.77 8.66
N ILE A 148 -2.25 12.56 8.64
CA ILE A 148 -1.34 12.07 9.68
C ILE A 148 0.06 12.60 9.40
N LYS A 149 0.74 13.11 10.42
CA LYS A 149 2.11 13.62 10.30
C LYS A 149 3.10 12.47 10.23
N ALA A 150 4.06 12.57 9.32
CA ALA A 150 5.16 11.64 9.21
C ALA A 150 6.47 12.27 9.72
N LYS A 151 7.32 11.47 10.35
CA LYS A 151 8.64 11.86 10.86
C LYS A 151 9.69 10.85 10.43
N ASP A 152 10.90 11.33 10.15
CA ASP A 152 12.02 10.47 9.75
C ASP A 152 12.90 10.11 10.95
N LEU A 153 12.94 8.84 11.35
CA LEU A 153 13.84 8.39 12.41
C LEU A 153 15.32 8.47 12.00
N THR A 154 15.64 8.30 10.72
CA THR A 154 17.02 8.40 10.21
C THR A 154 17.52 9.84 10.14
N ALA A 155 16.62 10.81 10.02
CA ALA A 155 16.91 12.25 10.03
C ALA A 155 16.49 12.94 11.34
N GLY A 156 16.63 12.26 12.49
CA GLY A 156 16.47 12.92 13.80
C GLY A 156 15.04 13.29 14.18
N LEU A 157 14.04 12.57 13.67
CA LEU A 157 12.59 12.82 13.82
C LEU A 157 12.10 14.12 13.17
N ASP A 158 12.82 14.58 12.14
CA ASP A 158 12.40 15.69 11.28
C ASP A 158 11.07 15.36 10.56
N ASP A 159 10.21 16.36 10.39
CA ASP A 159 8.92 16.19 9.73
C ASP A 159 9.13 15.91 8.24
N ILE A 160 8.60 14.79 7.75
CA ILE A 160 8.55 14.48 6.32
C ILE A 160 7.24 15.04 5.77
N SER A 161 7.35 15.99 4.84
CA SER A 161 6.24 16.42 4.01
C SER A 161 6.65 16.30 2.56
N PHE A 162 5.93 15.50 1.77
CA PHE A 162 5.97 15.57 0.31
C PHE A 162 5.13 16.75 -0.15
N GLY A 163 5.48 17.93 0.37
CA GLY A 163 4.83 19.17 0.02
C GLY A 163 4.91 19.34 -1.49
N GLU A 164 3.74 19.56 -2.10
CA GLU A 164 3.55 20.13 -3.42
C GLU A 164 4.79 20.94 -3.79
N GLN A 165 5.52 20.52 -4.83
CA GLN A 165 6.56 21.36 -5.45
C GLN A 165 6.02 22.78 -5.42
N PRO A 166 6.70 23.74 -4.74
CA PRO A 166 6.16 25.06 -4.51
C PRO A 166 5.61 25.53 -5.83
N GLN A 167 4.27 25.60 -5.92
CA GLN A 167 3.56 25.82 -7.16
C GLN A 167 4.15 27.12 -7.67
N ALA A 168 4.99 27.04 -8.71
CA ALA A 168 5.92 28.11 -9.06
C ALA A 168 5.12 29.40 -9.03
N GLU A 169 5.52 30.35 -8.16
CA GLU A 169 4.83 31.63 -8.04
C GLU A 169 4.53 32.08 -9.47
N PRO A 170 3.25 32.31 -9.82
CA PRO A 170 2.88 32.54 -11.21
C PRO A 170 3.82 33.59 -11.77
N GLU A 171 4.57 33.23 -12.82
CA GLU A 171 5.54 34.15 -13.42
C GLU A 171 4.84 35.51 -13.58
N PRO A 172 5.46 36.59 -13.08
CA PRO A 172 4.83 37.90 -13.14
C PRO A 172 4.37 38.14 -14.58
N GLU A 173 3.07 38.42 -14.76
CA GLU A 173 2.50 38.69 -16.08
C GLU A 173 3.46 39.63 -16.81
N PRO A 174 3.91 39.26 -18.03
CA PRO A 174 4.90 40.06 -18.74
C PRO A 174 4.38 41.50 -18.83
N GLU A 175 5.17 42.45 -18.32
CA GLU A 175 4.85 43.87 -18.44
C GLU A 175 4.48 44.14 -19.91
N PRO A 176 3.36 44.85 -20.17
CA PRO A 176 2.86 45.06 -21.52
C PRO A 176 3.97 45.65 -22.39
N GLU A 177 4.35 44.92 -23.45
CA GLU A 177 5.35 45.39 -24.40
C GLU A 177 5.01 46.83 -24.83
N PRO A 178 5.97 47.77 -24.75
CA PRO A 178 5.73 49.14 -25.14
C PRO A 178 5.26 49.20 -26.60
N GLU A 179 4.05 49.73 -26.81
CA GLU A 179 3.44 49.91 -28.13
C GLU A 179 4.48 50.52 -29.09
N GLN A 180 4.89 49.73 -30.09
CA GLN A 180 5.81 50.23 -31.10
C GLN A 180 5.22 51.48 -31.77
N PRO A 181 5.95 52.61 -31.78
CA PRO A 181 5.43 53.84 -32.35
C PRO A 181 5.18 53.66 -33.85
N LYS A 182 3.90 53.67 -34.23
CA LYS A 182 3.46 53.77 -35.62
C LYS A 182 4.17 54.96 -36.27
N ARG A 183 5.09 54.69 -37.19
CA ARG A 183 5.76 55.70 -38.02
C ARG A 183 4.75 56.44 -38.90
N GLY A 184 4.13 57.47 -38.35
CA GLY A 184 3.33 58.45 -39.06
C GLY A 184 4.22 59.33 -39.95
N ARG A 185 3.94 59.32 -41.25
CA ARG A 185 4.58 60.21 -42.22
C ARG A 185 4.30 61.68 -41.86
N ARG A 186 5.38 62.46 -41.79
CA ARG A 186 5.43 63.93 -41.68
C ARG A 186 4.42 64.65 -42.58
N ARG A 187 3.67 65.60 -42.02
CA ARG A 187 3.49 66.96 -42.58
C ARG A 187 2.86 67.92 -41.57
N GLY A 188 3.68 68.85 -41.09
CA GLY A 188 3.30 70.26 -41.00
C GLY A 188 2.82 70.81 -39.64
N ARG A 189 3.57 71.82 -39.20
CA ARG A 189 3.14 73.08 -38.56
C ARG A 189 2.93 73.13 -37.04
N ARG A 190 3.87 73.86 -36.42
CA ARG A 190 3.67 75.12 -35.65
C ARG A 190 3.43 75.00 -34.13
N SER A 191 4.44 75.46 -33.37
CA SER A 191 4.41 76.24 -32.10
C SER A 191 3.66 75.62 -30.91
N GLU A 192 4.03 75.72 -29.63
CA GLU A 192 5.01 76.45 -28.81
C GLU A 192 4.93 75.80 -27.38
N PRO A 193 5.67 76.26 -26.35
CA PRO A 193 6.32 75.39 -25.36
C PRO A 193 5.57 75.29 -24.04
N GLU A 194 5.91 74.27 -23.23
CA GLU A 194 5.76 74.39 -21.77
C GLU A 194 6.97 73.78 -21.05
N GLU A 195 7.34 74.50 -20.02
CA GLU A 195 8.58 74.54 -19.24
C GLU A 195 8.59 73.52 -18.08
N VAL A 196 9.81 73.27 -17.53
CA VAL A 196 10.09 73.05 -16.08
C VAL A 196 9.77 71.65 -15.52
N GLN A 197 10.63 70.92 -14.80
CA GLN A 197 11.96 71.12 -14.20
C GLN A 197 12.61 69.74 -13.89
N PRO A 198 13.92 69.70 -13.55
CA PRO A 198 14.73 68.50 -13.38
C PRO A 198 14.73 68.01 -11.92
N GLU A 199 14.91 66.70 -11.72
CA GLU A 199 15.55 66.20 -10.50
C GLU A 199 16.84 65.49 -10.90
N GLU A 200 17.92 66.02 -10.31
CA GLU A 200 19.30 65.58 -10.38
C GLU A 200 19.56 64.41 -9.42
N GLU A 201 20.75 63.83 -9.60
CA GLU A 201 21.53 63.00 -8.66
C GLU A 201 21.54 61.47 -8.88
N PRO A 202 22.67 60.79 -8.61
CA PRO A 202 23.87 60.87 -9.45
C PRO A 202 24.49 59.49 -9.75
N LEU A 203 25.47 59.54 -10.67
CA LEU A 203 26.48 58.52 -10.94
C LEU A 203 27.08 57.88 -9.67
N THR A 204 27.27 56.56 -9.71
CA THR A 204 28.56 55.96 -9.36
C THR A 204 28.91 54.91 -10.41
N GLU A 205 29.92 55.26 -11.22
CA GLU A 205 30.74 54.40 -12.06
C GLU A 205 31.64 53.56 -11.15
N ASP A 206 31.69 52.25 -11.37
CA ASP A 206 32.87 51.45 -11.05
C ASP A 206 33.00 50.35 -12.11
N GLU A 207 33.74 50.73 -13.15
CA GLU A 207 34.26 49.90 -14.22
C GLU A 207 35.64 49.41 -13.78
N PRO A 208 35.97 48.11 -13.93
CA PRO A 208 37.36 47.72 -14.05
C PRO A 208 37.64 46.99 -15.36
N ALA A 209 38.35 47.73 -16.22
CA ALA A 209 39.59 47.34 -16.90
C ALA A 209 39.56 46.12 -17.83
N GLU A 210 39.38 46.43 -19.12
CA GLU A 210 39.99 45.68 -20.23
C GLU A 210 41.52 45.67 -20.11
N PRO A 211 42.20 44.52 -20.25
CA PRO A 211 43.63 44.49 -20.49
C PRO A 211 43.95 44.62 -21.99
N GLU A 212 44.95 45.45 -22.23
CA GLU A 212 45.47 45.96 -23.49
C GLU A 212 45.94 44.89 -24.50
N GLU A 213 45.68 45.18 -25.77
CA GLU A 213 46.24 44.50 -26.94
C GLU A 213 47.77 44.69 -27.05
N GLU A 214 48.52 43.59 -27.13
CA GLU A 214 49.90 43.59 -27.65
C GLU A 214 49.98 43.05 -29.10
N PRO A 215 50.95 43.54 -29.92
CA PRO A 215 50.90 43.42 -31.37
C PRO A 215 51.51 42.13 -31.93
N LYS A 216 50.90 41.70 -33.04
CA LYS A 216 51.26 40.60 -33.95
C LYS A 216 52.76 40.42 -34.25
N PRO A 217 53.25 39.17 -34.25
CA PRO A 217 54.30 38.74 -35.17
C PRO A 217 53.73 38.03 -36.41
N ARG A 218 54.37 38.29 -37.55
CA ARG A 218 53.99 37.80 -38.88
C ARG A 218 54.34 36.33 -39.11
N ARG A 219 53.41 35.65 -39.82
CA ARG A 219 53.59 34.57 -40.80
C ARG A 219 54.42 33.33 -40.39
N ARG A 220 53.73 32.19 -40.31
CA ARG A 220 54.07 30.95 -41.03
C ARG A 220 52.80 30.11 -41.20
N GLY A 221 52.60 29.55 -42.40
CA GLY A 221 51.39 28.84 -42.79
C GLY A 221 51.05 27.70 -41.83
N ARG A 222 49.80 27.69 -41.37
CA ARG A 222 49.21 26.59 -40.60
C ARG A 222 48.01 26.08 -41.39
N LYS A 223 47.95 24.76 -41.51
CA LYS A 223 46.91 23.99 -42.21
C LYS A 223 45.55 24.38 -41.62
N ALA A 224 44.50 24.33 -42.45
CA ALA A 224 43.12 24.47 -42.04
C ALA A 224 42.88 23.62 -40.78
N ASP A 225 42.56 24.29 -39.67
CA ASP A 225 42.09 23.63 -38.47
C ASP A 225 40.75 22.95 -38.82
N PRO A 226 40.53 21.70 -38.40
CA PRO A 226 39.30 20.97 -38.66
C PRO A 226 38.11 21.74 -38.04
N GLU A 227 36.99 21.74 -38.75
CA GLU A 227 35.71 22.28 -38.24
C GLU A 227 35.46 21.75 -36.82
N PRO A 228 35.06 22.59 -35.86
CA PRO A 228 34.73 22.14 -34.52
C PRO A 228 33.64 21.06 -34.62
N GLU A 229 33.94 19.88 -34.07
CA GLU A 229 32.97 18.80 -33.97
C GLU A 229 31.76 19.31 -33.19
N PRO A 230 30.52 18.99 -33.63
CA PRO A 230 29.33 19.46 -32.95
C PRO A 230 29.35 18.99 -31.50
N GLU A 231 29.23 19.94 -30.56
CA GLU A 231 29.03 19.64 -29.15
C GLU A 231 27.74 18.81 -29.02
N VAL A 232 27.91 17.51 -28.76
CA VAL A 232 26.80 16.60 -28.47
C VAL A 232 26.20 17.06 -27.16
N ASN A 233 24.93 17.42 -27.19
CA ASN A 233 24.21 17.90 -26.03
C ASN A 233 24.02 16.68 -25.09
N PRO A 234 24.56 16.68 -23.86
CA PRO A 234 24.55 15.49 -22.98
C PRO A 234 23.13 14.99 -22.66
N VAL A 235 22.13 15.88 -22.77
CA VAL A 235 20.71 15.55 -22.58
C VAL A 235 20.18 14.63 -23.69
N GLU A 236 20.74 14.64 -24.90
CA GLU A 236 20.28 13.78 -26.00
C GLU A 236 20.77 12.33 -25.86
N GLU A 237 21.91 12.09 -25.23
CA GLU A 237 22.44 10.74 -24.96
C GLU A 237 21.60 10.01 -23.90
N ASP A 238 21.25 10.69 -22.80
CA ASP A 238 20.39 10.12 -21.74
C ASP A 238 19.01 9.72 -22.26
N ILE A 239 18.43 10.52 -23.16
CA ILE A 239 17.13 10.22 -23.78
C ILE A 239 17.22 9.00 -24.69
N GLN A 240 18.34 8.81 -25.41
CA GLN A 240 18.53 7.64 -26.29
C GLN A 240 18.67 6.35 -25.48
N GLU A 241 19.43 6.35 -24.38
CA GLU A 241 19.56 5.18 -23.51
C GLU A 241 18.22 4.79 -22.85
N GLN A 242 17.42 5.77 -22.43
CA GLN A 242 16.06 5.52 -21.90
C GLN A 242 15.11 4.94 -22.96
N GLN A 243 15.24 5.37 -24.23
CA GLN A 243 14.43 4.84 -25.32
C GLN A 243 14.80 3.38 -25.66
N GLU A 244 16.10 3.05 -25.70
CA GLU A 244 16.54 1.69 -25.99
C GLU A 244 16.14 0.71 -24.89
N THR A 245 16.23 1.11 -23.62
CA THR A 245 15.82 0.29 -22.48
C THR A 245 14.31 0.01 -22.47
N LEU A 246 13.47 1.02 -22.72
CA LEU A 246 12.02 0.83 -22.83
C LEU A 246 11.63 -0.08 -24.01
N GLU A 247 12.28 0.06 -25.16
CA GLU A 247 12.01 -0.80 -26.32
C GLU A 247 12.37 -2.27 -26.06
N GLN A 248 13.46 -2.53 -25.33
CA GLN A 248 13.79 -3.88 -24.89
C GLN A 248 12.73 -4.46 -23.95
N GLN A 249 12.21 -3.67 -23.00
CA GLN A 249 11.17 -4.11 -22.07
C GLN A 249 9.84 -4.41 -22.78
N VAL A 250 9.41 -3.57 -23.72
CA VAL A 250 8.21 -3.80 -24.55
C VAL A 250 8.33 -5.09 -25.34
N ASN A 251 9.48 -5.33 -25.96
CA ASN A 251 9.74 -6.56 -26.72
C ASN A 251 9.73 -7.82 -25.83
N GLN A 252 10.28 -7.74 -24.62
CA GLN A 252 10.24 -8.83 -23.65
C GLN A 252 8.81 -9.13 -23.17
N ALA A 253 8.02 -8.10 -22.86
CA ALA A 253 6.62 -8.24 -22.47
C ALA A 253 5.78 -8.89 -23.58
N ALA A 254 5.94 -8.44 -24.83
CA ALA A 254 5.25 -9.01 -25.99
C ALA A 254 5.60 -10.49 -26.22
N GLN A 255 6.89 -10.86 -26.07
CA GLN A 255 7.30 -12.27 -26.18
C GLN A 255 6.74 -13.14 -25.06
N LYS A 256 6.63 -12.61 -23.83
CA LYS A 256 6.02 -13.32 -22.70
C LYS A 256 4.54 -13.63 -22.98
N VAL A 257 3.76 -12.62 -23.40
CA VAL A 257 2.35 -12.78 -23.81
C VAL A 257 2.21 -13.85 -24.90
N GLN A 258 3.08 -13.82 -25.91
CA GLN A 258 3.00 -14.76 -27.02
C GLN A 258 3.33 -16.21 -26.61
N ARG A 259 4.20 -16.41 -25.61
CA ARG A 259 4.49 -17.75 -25.05
C ARG A 259 3.33 -18.28 -24.21
N GLU A 260 2.72 -17.41 -23.40
CA GLU A 260 1.64 -17.78 -22.47
C GLU A 260 0.28 -17.94 -23.18
N ALA A 261 0.06 -17.26 -24.30
CA ALA A 261 -1.17 -17.37 -25.10
C ALA A 261 -1.27 -18.63 -25.99
N GLN A 262 -0.36 -19.60 -25.87
CA GLN A 262 -0.51 -20.87 -26.60
C GLN A 262 -1.74 -21.64 -26.10
N PRO A 263 -2.62 -22.12 -26.98
CA PRO A 263 -3.91 -22.66 -26.59
C PRO A 263 -3.77 -24.01 -25.87
N VAL A 264 -4.01 -24.01 -24.56
CA VAL A 264 -4.30 -25.23 -23.81
C VAL A 264 -5.74 -25.62 -24.13
N ALA A 265 -5.92 -26.71 -24.88
CA ALA A 265 -7.20 -27.12 -25.47
C ALA A 265 -8.16 -27.83 -24.49
N ASP A 266 -8.20 -27.42 -23.23
CA ASP A 266 -9.12 -27.97 -22.23
C ASP A 266 -10.07 -26.90 -21.67
N LYS A 267 -11.32 -27.33 -21.46
CA LYS A 267 -12.53 -26.49 -21.41
C LYS A 267 -12.73 -25.64 -20.14
N ASP A 268 -11.76 -25.63 -19.25
CA ASP A 268 -11.78 -24.77 -18.07
C ASP A 268 -10.73 -23.70 -18.28
N LEU A 269 -11.16 -22.54 -18.80
CA LEU A 269 -10.29 -21.37 -18.91
C LEU A 269 -9.85 -20.99 -17.49
N ASP A 270 -8.61 -21.35 -17.16
CA ASP A 270 -8.02 -21.07 -15.87
C ASP A 270 -7.96 -19.56 -15.66
N LEU A 271 -8.59 -19.06 -14.60
CA LEU A 271 -8.56 -17.64 -14.23
C LEU A 271 -7.11 -17.15 -14.07
N LEU A 272 -6.19 -18.04 -13.68
CA LEU A 272 -4.76 -17.75 -13.61
C LEU A 272 -4.17 -17.47 -15.01
N LEU A 273 -4.56 -18.23 -16.03
CA LEU A 273 -4.08 -18.03 -17.39
C LEU A 273 -4.64 -16.73 -17.99
N ILE A 274 -5.91 -16.42 -17.71
CA ILE A 274 -6.51 -15.13 -18.11
C ILE A 274 -5.81 -13.97 -17.40
N GLY A 275 -5.56 -14.09 -16.09
CA GLY A 275 -4.84 -13.10 -15.30
C GLY A 275 -3.47 -12.80 -15.88
N ALA A 276 -2.66 -13.85 -16.12
CA ALA A 276 -1.33 -13.72 -16.70
C ALA A 276 -1.35 -13.06 -18.09
N ALA A 277 -2.30 -13.46 -18.96
CA ALA A 277 -2.44 -12.87 -20.28
C ALA A 277 -2.84 -11.38 -20.24
N LEU A 278 -3.77 -11.01 -19.35
CA LEU A 278 -4.16 -9.61 -19.14
C LEU A 278 -3.02 -8.78 -18.55
N GLU A 279 -2.23 -9.36 -17.65
CA GLU A 279 -1.10 -8.70 -17.00
C GLU A 279 0.00 -8.38 -18.02
N GLY A 280 0.34 -9.37 -18.86
CA GLY A 280 1.27 -9.16 -19.96
C GLY A 280 0.79 -8.12 -20.96
N ALA A 281 -0.52 -8.11 -21.29
CA ALA A 281 -1.10 -7.09 -22.15
C ALA A 281 -1.03 -5.70 -21.51
N TYR A 282 -1.44 -5.56 -20.25
CA TYR A 282 -1.39 -4.30 -19.49
C TYR A 282 0.03 -3.73 -19.47
N ASN A 283 1.03 -4.55 -19.12
CA ASN A 283 2.42 -4.12 -19.06
C ASN A 283 2.94 -3.65 -20.41
N ALA A 284 2.60 -4.34 -21.50
CA ALA A 284 2.99 -3.92 -22.84
C ALA A 284 2.38 -2.55 -23.23
N PHE A 285 1.10 -2.32 -22.93
CA PHE A 285 0.44 -1.05 -23.22
C PHE A 285 0.94 0.09 -22.31
N ARG A 286 1.18 -0.20 -21.04
CA ARG A 286 1.73 0.75 -20.06
C ARG A 286 3.10 1.26 -20.49
N LEU A 287 4.02 0.36 -20.84
CA LEU A 287 5.36 0.71 -21.29
C LEU A 287 5.34 1.52 -22.59
N GLU A 288 4.43 1.19 -23.51
CA GLU A 288 4.26 1.98 -24.75
C GLU A 288 3.72 3.38 -24.46
N ASP A 289 2.82 3.55 -23.48
CA ASP A 289 2.35 4.87 -23.04
C ASP A 289 3.47 5.69 -22.40
N GLU A 290 4.30 5.07 -21.56
CA GLU A 290 5.48 5.68 -20.93
C GLU A 290 6.54 6.09 -21.97
N ARG A 291 6.85 5.19 -22.92
CA ARG A 291 7.75 5.50 -24.04
C ARG A 291 7.27 6.70 -24.84
N ASN A 292 5.97 6.74 -25.17
CA ASN A 292 5.39 7.88 -25.90
C ASN A 292 5.46 9.18 -25.09
N ALA A 293 5.33 9.11 -23.77
CA ALA A 293 5.48 10.29 -22.91
C ALA A 293 6.91 10.83 -22.93
N VAL A 294 7.93 9.95 -22.85
CA VAL A 294 9.35 10.31 -22.94
C VAL A 294 9.68 10.94 -24.29
N ILE A 295 9.26 10.32 -25.40
CA ILE A 295 9.50 10.84 -26.77
C ILE A 295 8.91 12.25 -26.93
N ASN A 296 7.76 12.51 -26.32
CA ASN A 296 7.08 13.80 -26.42
C ASN A 296 7.46 14.80 -25.32
N GLN A 297 8.37 14.44 -24.40
CA GLN A 297 8.71 15.22 -23.20
C GLN A 297 7.46 15.69 -22.44
N ALA A 298 6.48 14.80 -22.31
CA ALA A 298 5.19 15.09 -21.70
C ALA A 298 4.94 14.18 -20.50
N ALA A 299 4.01 14.58 -19.63
CA ALA A 299 3.54 13.71 -18.55
C ALA A 299 2.89 12.44 -19.12
N VAL A 300 3.10 11.30 -18.45
CA VAL A 300 2.51 10.02 -18.83
C VAL A 300 0.98 10.12 -18.78
N ARG A 301 0.34 9.83 -19.91
CA ARG A 301 -1.12 9.75 -20.00
C ARG A 301 -1.49 8.38 -20.54
N TYR A 302 -2.02 7.54 -19.65
CA TYR A 302 -2.45 6.21 -20.03
C TYR A 302 -3.63 6.27 -21.00
N ARG A 303 -3.56 5.47 -22.06
CA ARG A 303 -4.68 5.35 -23.00
C ARG A 303 -5.87 4.69 -22.29
N PRO A 304 -7.13 4.98 -22.71
CA PRO A 304 -8.31 4.32 -22.14
C PRO A 304 -8.26 2.79 -22.19
N LEU A 305 -7.55 2.22 -23.17
CA LEU A 305 -7.34 0.77 -23.25
C LEU A 305 -6.47 0.23 -22.11
N THR A 306 -5.41 0.95 -21.74
CA THR A 306 -4.52 0.62 -20.62
C THR A 306 -5.28 0.64 -19.30
N GLU A 307 -6.11 1.66 -19.09
CA GLU A 307 -7.00 1.75 -17.92
C GLU A 307 -8.05 0.62 -17.88
N LEU A 308 -8.61 0.25 -19.04
CA LEU A 308 -9.55 -0.87 -19.14
C LEU A 308 -8.89 -2.21 -18.80
N LEU A 309 -7.64 -2.42 -19.23
CA LEU A 309 -6.87 -3.62 -18.90
C LEU A 309 -6.58 -3.69 -17.40
N GLN A 310 -6.24 -2.56 -16.77
CA GLN A 310 -6.05 -2.49 -15.32
C GLN A 310 -7.34 -2.86 -14.56
N LYS A 311 -8.49 -2.33 -14.98
CA LYS A 311 -9.80 -2.68 -14.40
C LYS A 311 -10.13 -4.16 -14.57
N ALA A 312 -9.82 -4.72 -15.74
CA ALA A 312 -10.02 -6.15 -16.01
C ALA A 312 -9.13 -7.02 -15.10
N LEU A 313 -7.87 -6.62 -14.89
CA LEU A 313 -6.95 -7.31 -13.96
C LEU A 313 -7.48 -7.33 -12.54
N ASN A 314 -7.93 -6.18 -12.03
CA ASN A 314 -8.50 -6.09 -10.68
C ASN A 314 -9.73 -7.01 -10.55
N THR A 315 -10.59 -7.05 -11.58
CA THR A 315 -11.77 -7.92 -11.59
C THR A 315 -11.40 -9.41 -11.57
N VAL A 316 -10.34 -9.81 -12.28
CA VAL A 316 -9.85 -11.19 -12.27
C VAL A 316 -9.20 -11.56 -10.95
N ALA A 317 -8.44 -10.64 -10.34
CA ALA A 317 -7.87 -10.83 -9.01
C ALA A 317 -8.96 -11.05 -7.95
N ASP A 318 -10.01 -10.22 -7.96
CA ASP A 318 -11.17 -10.36 -7.08
C ASP A 318 -11.88 -11.71 -7.29
N ALA A 319 -12.05 -12.13 -8.55
CA ALA A 319 -12.66 -13.42 -8.87
C ALA A 319 -11.82 -14.61 -8.38
N ALA A 320 -10.49 -14.53 -8.53
CA ALA A 320 -9.56 -15.56 -8.04
C ALA A 320 -9.60 -15.65 -6.51
N HIS A 321 -9.58 -14.50 -5.82
CA HIS A 321 -9.67 -14.45 -4.36
C HIS A 321 -10.99 -15.05 -3.85
N ASN A 322 -12.12 -14.71 -4.47
CA ASN A 322 -13.42 -15.29 -4.14
C ASN A 322 -13.46 -16.81 -4.39
N GLN A 323 -12.77 -17.29 -5.44
CA GLN A 323 -12.68 -18.72 -5.72
C GLN A 323 -11.84 -19.46 -4.67
N GLU A 324 -10.76 -18.86 -4.18
CA GLU A 324 -9.95 -19.42 -3.09
C GLU A 324 -10.73 -19.44 -1.76
N ALA A 325 -11.42 -18.36 -1.42
CA ALA A 325 -12.29 -18.31 -0.24
C ALA A 325 -13.36 -19.41 -0.30
N ALA A 326 -14.03 -19.58 -1.45
CA ALA A 326 -15.01 -20.65 -1.65
C ALA A 326 -14.40 -22.06 -1.59
N LYS A 327 -13.13 -22.24 -1.97
CA LYS A 327 -12.41 -23.51 -1.81
C LYS A 327 -12.10 -23.78 -0.33
N GLN A 328 -11.68 -22.76 0.42
CA GLN A 328 -11.40 -22.87 1.85
C GLN A 328 -12.67 -23.20 2.65
N GLU A 329 -13.79 -22.53 2.38
CA GLU A 329 -15.08 -22.85 3.01
C GLU A 329 -15.51 -24.29 2.72
N ARG A 330 -15.31 -24.78 1.48
CA ARG A 330 -15.61 -26.18 1.13
C ARG A 330 -14.68 -27.18 1.81
N ALA A 331 -13.42 -26.82 2.03
CA ALA A 331 -12.45 -27.65 2.75
C ALA A 331 -12.82 -27.75 4.23
N ALA A 332 -13.15 -26.63 4.89
CA ALA A 332 -13.61 -26.62 6.28
C ALA A 332 -14.86 -27.49 6.49
N VAL A 333 -15.85 -27.39 5.59
CA VAL A 333 -17.06 -28.23 5.64
C VAL A 333 -16.76 -29.72 5.39
N GLN A 334 -15.65 -30.06 4.71
CA GLN A 334 -15.23 -31.45 4.51
C GLN A 334 -14.46 -32.00 5.72
N GLU A 335 -13.63 -31.19 6.37
CA GLU A 335 -12.92 -31.58 7.60
C GLU A 335 -13.90 -31.87 8.74
N ASP A 336 -14.90 -31.02 8.97
CA ASP A 336 -15.97 -31.28 9.97
C ASP A 336 -16.69 -32.61 9.72
N LYS A 337 -16.91 -32.98 8.44
CA LYS A 337 -17.54 -34.25 8.09
C LYS A 337 -16.61 -35.45 8.24
N GLN A 338 -15.30 -35.27 8.10
CA GLN A 338 -14.33 -36.35 8.30
C GLN A 338 -14.07 -36.61 9.77
N GLU A 339 -14.08 -35.60 10.65
CA GLU A 339 -13.96 -35.80 12.10
C GLU A 339 -15.15 -36.58 12.69
N ASP A 340 -16.36 -36.36 12.15
CA ASP A 340 -17.55 -37.15 12.49
C ASP A 340 -17.44 -38.61 12.04
N GLU A 341 -16.74 -38.90 10.93
CA GLU A 341 -16.58 -40.28 10.41
C GLU A 341 -15.35 -41.01 11.01
N GLU A 342 -14.27 -40.31 11.38
CA GLU A 342 -13.03 -40.94 11.87
C GLU A 342 -13.04 -41.21 13.39
N SER A 343 -13.99 -40.63 14.13
CA SER A 343 -14.30 -41.02 15.52
C SER A 343 -15.05 -42.37 15.63
N GLU A 344 -15.45 -42.99 14.51
CA GLU A 344 -15.99 -44.35 14.45
C GLU A 344 -14.92 -45.46 14.28
N GLN A 345 -13.74 -45.34 14.91
CA GLN A 345 -12.83 -46.49 14.99
C GLN A 345 -13.43 -47.65 15.82
N PRO A 346 -13.26 -48.91 15.39
CA PRO A 346 -14.01 -50.06 15.89
C PRO A 346 -13.54 -50.49 17.29
N ALA A 347 -14.03 -49.79 18.30
CA ALA A 347 -13.86 -50.17 19.70
C ALA A 347 -14.52 -51.53 19.94
N ARG A 348 -13.69 -52.49 20.37
CA ARG A 348 -14.05 -53.85 20.75
C ARG A 348 -15.33 -53.90 21.58
N ARG A 349 -16.39 -54.47 20.98
CA ARG A 349 -17.57 -55.13 21.58
C ARG A 349 -17.65 -55.00 23.12
N ARG A 350 -18.02 -53.82 23.62
CA ARG A 350 -18.67 -53.68 24.93
C ARG A 350 -20.16 -53.47 24.65
N ARG A 351 -20.96 -54.46 25.03
CA ARG A 351 -22.42 -54.41 24.97
C ARG A 351 -22.89 -53.29 25.90
N GLY A 352 -23.50 -52.27 25.33
CA GLY A 352 -24.05 -51.12 26.06
C GLY A 352 -23.70 -49.82 25.36
N ARG A 353 -24.30 -49.59 24.18
CA ARG A 353 -24.23 -48.30 23.48
C ARG A 353 -24.95 -47.26 24.37
N PRO A 354 -24.29 -46.17 24.78
CA PRO A 354 -25.01 -45.06 25.40
C PRO A 354 -26.09 -44.61 24.42
N ARG A 355 -27.33 -44.52 24.92
CA ARG A 355 -28.53 -44.26 24.12
C ARG A 355 -28.53 -42.78 23.80
N ASP A 356 -28.34 -42.43 22.54
CA ASP A 356 -28.41 -41.06 22.05
C ASP A 356 -29.81 -40.48 22.32
N GLU A 357 -29.88 -39.44 23.17
CA GLU A 357 -31.13 -38.79 23.57
C GLU A 357 -31.71 -37.89 22.47
N SER A 358 -30.90 -37.55 21.47
CA SER A 358 -31.25 -36.69 20.33
C SER A 358 -32.09 -37.40 19.25
N LYS A 359 -32.27 -38.73 19.35
CA LYS A 359 -32.97 -39.50 18.32
C LYS A 359 -34.47 -39.20 18.33
N THR A 360 -34.97 -38.62 17.23
CA THR A 360 -36.40 -38.39 17.01
C THR A 360 -37.06 -39.59 16.32
N PHE A 361 -38.32 -39.85 16.68
CA PHE A 361 -39.15 -40.92 16.13
C PHE A 361 -40.39 -40.32 15.47
N ALA A 362 -40.74 -40.81 14.28
CA ALA A 362 -41.91 -40.34 13.55
C ALA A 362 -43.20 -41.01 14.07
N PHE A 363 -44.15 -40.18 14.51
CA PHE A 363 -45.51 -40.57 14.86
C PHE A 363 -46.52 -39.89 13.92
N LEU A 364 -47.69 -40.49 13.80
CA LEU A 364 -48.86 -39.95 13.14
C LEU A 364 -49.84 -39.48 14.21
N VAL A 365 -50.29 -38.24 14.10
CA VAL A 365 -51.32 -37.62 14.94
C VAL A 365 -52.61 -37.51 14.14
N ASP A 366 -53.70 -38.04 14.68
CA ASP A 366 -55.05 -37.83 14.14
C ASP A 366 -55.68 -36.51 14.65
N GLU A 367 -56.85 -36.16 14.15
CA GLU A 367 -57.57 -34.93 14.55
C GLU A 367 -58.00 -34.95 16.03
N ASP A 368 -58.12 -36.14 16.63
CA ASP A 368 -58.49 -36.37 18.02
C ASP A 368 -57.29 -36.32 18.98
N GLY A 369 -56.06 -36.16 18.45
CA GLY A 369 -54.82 -36.06 19.24
C GLY A 369 -54.21 -37.40 19.64
N ASN A 370 -54.66 -38.52 19.07
CA ASN A 370 -54.07 -39.83 19.30
C ASN A 370 -52.79 -40.00 18.46
N TYR A 371 -51.75 -40.53 19.10
CA TYR A 371 -50.46 -40.78 18.46
C TYR A 371 -50.37 -42.26 18.06
N THR A 372 -50.00 -42.52 16.81
CA THR A 372 -49.71 -43.86 16.30
C THR A 372 -48.33 -43.89 15.64
N ARG A 373 -47.55 -44.95 15.86
CA ARG A 373 -46.18 -45.02 15.30
C ARG A 373 -46.24 -45.09 13.77
N ARG A 374 -45.43 -44.28 13.09
CA ARG A 374 -45.40 -44.28 11.63
C ARG A 374 -44.77 -45.56 11.08
N GLY A 375 -45.58 -46.38 10.41
CA GLY A 375 -45.11 -47.52 9.63
C GLY A 375 -44.55 -47.11 8.25
N ARG A 376 -44.10 -48.09 7.45
CA ARG A 376 -43.59 -47.88 6.07
C ARG A 376 -44.69 -47.57 5.03
N GLY A 377 -45.95 -47.50 5.46
CA GLY A 377 -47.10 -47.27 4.60
C GLY A 377 -47.29 -45.81 4.19
N ARG A 378 -48.23 -45.57 3.26
CA ARG A 378 -48.71 -44.22 2.95
C ARG A 378 -49.43 -43.63 4.16
N ILE A 379 -49.30 -42.31 4.35
CA ILE A 379 -49.95 -41.57 5.42
C ILE A 379 -51.47 -41.55 5.14
N PRO A 380 -52.33 -42.04 6.06
CA PRO A 380 -53.78 -41.95 5.92
C PRO A 380 -54.25 -40.50 5.82
N ALA A 381 -55.32 -40.26 5.05
CA ALA A 381 -55.92 -38.93 4.96
C ALA A 381 -56.40 -38.48 6.36
N GLY A 382 -56.07 -37.24 6.73
CA GLY A 382 -56.42 -36.67 8.05
C GLY A 382 -55.36 -36.85 9.14
N GLN A 383 -54.24 -37.52 8.87
CA GLN A 383 -53.13 -37.68 9.82
C GLN A 383 -51.92 -36.81 9.47
N LYS A 384 -51.23 -36.28 10.49
CA LYS A 384 -50.00 -35.49 10.33
C LYS A 384 -48.80 -36.22 10.94
N VAL A 385 -47.65 -36.15 10.28
CA VAL A 385 -46.39 -36.69 10.81
C VAL A 385 -45.79 -35.70 11.79
N VAL A 386 -45.46 -36.17 13.00
CA VAL A 386 -44.74 -35.42 14.02
C VAL A 386 -43.51 -36.21 14.43
N HIS A 387 -42.37 -35.54 14.54
CA HIS A 387 -41.14 -36.14 15.04
C HIS A 387 -41.02 -35.81 16.51
N LEU A 388 -41.01 -36.84 17.36
CA LEU A 388 -40.91 -36.70 18.81
C LEU A 388 -39.59 -37.28 19.30
N THR A 389 -38.94 -36.56 20.20
CA THR A 389 -37.81 -37.06 20.99
C THR A 389 -38.28 -38.10 22.01
N ARG A 390 -37.35 -38.88 22.57
CA ARG A 390 -37.69 -39.88 23.59
C ARG A 390 -38.35 -39.28 24.83
N ALA A 391 -37.90 -38.11 25.26
CA ALA A 391 -38.47 -37.39 26.39
C ALA A 391 -39.95 -37.01 26.14
N GLU A 392 -40.27 -36.52 24.93
CA GLU A 392 -41.65 -36.17 24.55
C GLU A 392 -42.55 -37.41 24.39
N ILE A 393 -42.00 -38.56 24.02
CA ILE A 393 -42.72 -39.84 23.94
C ILE A 393 -43.10 -40.32 25.34
N GLU A 394 -42.17 -40.22 26.29
CA GLU A 394 -42.37 -40.60 27.69
C GLU A 394 -43.36 -39.66 28.40
N GLU A 395 -43.24 -38.35 28.17
CA GLU A 395 -44.19 -37.34 28.66
C GLU A 395 -45.62 -37.60 28.15
N LYS A 396 -45.76 -38.10 26.93
CA LYS A 396 -47.04 -38.45 26.30
C LYS A 396 -47.53 -39.86 26.63
N GLY A 397 -46.79 -40.63 27.43
CA GLY A 397 -47.16 -41.99 27.82
C GLY A 397 -47.24 -42.98 26.65
N LEU A 398 -46.46 -42.75 25.59
CA LEU A 398 -46.46 -43.59 24.39
C LEU A 398 -45.40 -44.69 24.50
N GLU A 399 -45.76 -45.93 24.14
CA GLU A 399 -44.83 -47.06 24.17
C GLU A 399 -44.08 -47.20 22.83
N LEU A 400 -42.76 -47.35 22.91
CA LEU A 400 -41.92 -47.72 21.76
C LEU A 400 -41.96 -49.24 21.60
N ASP A 401 -43.01 -49.75 20.96
CA ASP A 401 -43.15 -51.19 20.70
C ASP A 401 -42.00 -51.70 19.80
N GLY A 402 -41.06 -52.46 20.37
CA GLY A 402 -40.08 -53.27 19.64
C GLY A 402 -38.68 -52.68 19.44
N GLU A 403 -38.05 -52.13 20.49
CA GLU A 403 -36.57 -52.03 20.56
C GLU A 403 -35.93 -53.26 21.21
#